data_AF-A0A258K6R6-F1
#
_entry.id   AF-A0A258K6R6-F1
#
_cell.length_a   1.000
_cell.length_b   1.000
_cell.length_c   1.000
_cell.angle_alpha   90.00
_cell.angle_beta   90.00
_cell.angle_gamma   90.00
#
_symmetry.space_group_name_H-M   'P 1'
#
loop_
_entity.id
_entity.type
_entity.pdbx_description
1 polymer ?
#
loop_
_entity_poly.entity_id
_entity_poly.type
_entity_poly.pdbx_seq_one_letter_code
_entity_poly.pdbx_strand_id
1 'polypeptide(L)' 'MKALTTRHRLIEEEITAEEKRPAPDRMRVLALKKLKLRMREQIEILHREGRRAVTIVRRRRASHLMLKTAP' A
#
# COMPACT_ATOMS: atom_id res chain seq x y z
N MET A 1 -2.63 0.92 -2.12
CA MET A 1 -1.20 0.51 -2.07
C MET A 1 -0.24 1.58 -2.56
N LYS A 2 -0.31 2.03 -3.82
CA LYS A 2 0.66 3.01 -4.38
C LYS A 2 0.86 4.28 -3.52
N ALA A 3 -0.22 4.90 -3.04
CA ALA A 3 -0.14 6.14 -2.25
C ALA A 3 0.58 5.99 -0.90
N LEU A 4 0.39 4.88 -0.18
CA LEU A 4 1.05 4.63 1.11
C LEU A 4 2.55 4.36 0.92
N THR A 5 2.90 3.59 -0.11
CA THR A 5 4.31 3.34 -0.47
C THR A 5 5.02 4.63 -0.89
N THR A 6 4.37 5.49 -1.69
CA THR A 6 4.90 6.81 -2.05
C THR A 6 5.11 7.67 -0.81
N ARG A 7 4.14 7.73 0.10
CA ARG A 7 4.26 8.51 1.34
C ARG A 7 5.35 7.99 2.27
N HIS A 8 5.51 6.67 2.38
CA HIS A 8 6.60 6.05 3.12
C HIS A 8 7.97 6.47 2.56
N ARG A 9 8.12 6.47 1.23
CA ARG A 9 9.35 6.89 0.56
C ARG A 9 9.66 8.38 0.79
N LEU A 10 8.66 9.25 0.71
CA LEU A 10 8.84 10.68 0.98
C LEU A 10 9.31 10.94 2.41
N ILE A 11 8.75 10.24 3.40
CA ILE A 11 9.19 10.37 4.80
C ILE A 11 10.64 9.90 4.97
N GLU A 12 11.04 8.86 4.25
CA GLU A 12 12.43 8.39 4.25
C GLU A 12 13.38 9.42 3.63
N GLU A 13 13.00 10.04 2.52
CA GLU A 13 13.74 11.14 1.91
C GLU A 13 13.85 12.34 2.88
N GLU A 14 12.76 12.71 3.57
CA GLU A 14 12.77 13.78 4.59
C GLU A 14 13.67 13.46 5.79
N ILE A 15 13.68 12.22 6.28
CA ILE A 15 14.60 11.79 7.35
C ILE A 15 16.05 11.96 6.89
N THR A 16 16.38 11.48 5.68
CA THR A 16 17.75 11.58 5.17
C THR A 16 18.17 13.02 4.93
N ALA A 17 17.25 13.89 4.51
CA ALA A 17 17.50 15.30 4.34
C ALA A 17 17.76 15.98 5.69
N GLU A 18 16.95 15.70 6.71
CA GLU A 18 17.10 16.25 8.06
C GLU A 18 18.39 15.78 8.74
N GLU A 19 18.74 14.49 8.61
CA GLU A 19 19.98 13.94 9.17
C GLU A 19 21.25 14.49 8.51
N LYS A 20 21.17 14.92 7.24
CA LYS A 20 22.28 15.57 6.52
C LYS A 20 22.46 17.05 6.85
N ARG A 21 21.54 17.66 7.61
CA ARG A 21 21.67 19.09 7.95
C ARG A 21 22.89 19.29 8.87
N PRO A 22 23.61 20.42 8.75
CA PRO A 22 24.74 20.75 9.63
C PRO A 22 24.37 20.78 11.13
N ALA A 23 23.10 21.07 11.44
CA ALA A 23 22.51 20.96 12.77
C ALA A 23 21.17 20.22 12.67
N PRO A 24 21.16 18.88 12.81
CA PRO A 24 19.93 18.09 12.73
C PRO A 24 19.00 18.34 13.91
N ASP A 25 17.71 18.52 13.64
CA ASP A 25 16.70 18.50 14.70
C ASP A 25 16.37 17.04 15.07
N ARG A 26 16.94 16.59 16.20
CA ARG A 26 16.74 15.22 16.69
C ARG A 26 15.28 14.90 17.03
N MET A 27 14.50 15.87 17.50
CA MET A 27 13.08 15.64 17.79
C MET A 27 12.30 15.46 16.49
N ARG A 28 12.60 16.27 15.47
CA ARG A 28 12.00 16.13 14.14
C ARG A 28 12.35 14.79 13.51
N VAL A 29 13.60 14.36 13.57
CA VAL A 29 14.03 13.03 13.08
C VAL A 29 13.26 11.91 13.79
N LEU A 30 13.12 11.98 15.12
CA LEU A 30 12.35 10.99 15.88
C LEU A 30 10.86 10.97 15.49
N ALA A 31 10.25 12.14 15.30
CA ALA A 31 8.86 12.25 14.85
C ALA A 31 8.67 11.63 13.46
N LEU A 32 9.58 11.93 12.52
CA LEU A 32 9.55 11.37 11.17
C LEU A 32 9.76 9.84 11.19
N LYS A 33 10.69 9.33 12.00
CA LYS A 33 10.91 7.87 12.17
C LYS A 33 9.67 7.18 12.73
N LYS A 34 8.97 7.79 13.69
CA LYS A 34 7.70 7.26 14.23
C LYS A 34 6.61 7.23 13.17
N LEU A 35 6.54 8.25 12.32
CA LEU A 35 5.58 8.30 11.20
C LEU A 35 5.91 7.23 10.15
N LYS A 36 7.20 7.03 9.81
CA LYS A 36 7.67 5.96 8.92
C LYS A 36 7.24 4.58 9.43
N LEU A 37 7.43 4.32 10.72
CA LEU A 37 7.05 3.06 11.36
C LEU A 37 5.55 2.78 11.22
N ARG A 38 4.70 3.76 11.54
CA ARG A 38 3.23 3.63 11.39
C ARG A 38 2.80 3.35 9.95
N MET A 39 3.44 4.01 8.98
CA MET A 39 3.14 3.79 7.56
C MET A 39 3.55 2.37 7.12
N ARG A 40 4.69 1.86 7.62
CA ARG A 40 5.13 0.48 7.36
C ARG A 40 4.12 -0.53 7.92
N GLU A 41 3.66 -0.33 9.16
CA GLU A 41 2.65 -1.19 9.79
C GLU A 41 1.33 -1.18 8.97
N GLN A 42 0.87 -0.02 8.52
CA GLN A 42 -0.32 0.08 7.66
C GLN A 42 -0.15 -0.64 6.33
N ILE A 43 1.03 -0.53 5.70
CA ILE A 43 1.37 -1.27 4.46
C ILE A 43 1.33 -2.78 4.74
N GLU A 44 1.93 -3.24 5.83
CA GLU A 44 1.96 -4.66 6.21
C GLU A 44 0.56 -5.22 6.49
N ILE A 45 -0.28 -4.47 7.20
CA ILE A 45 -1.69 -4.82 7.45
C ILE A 45 -2.43 -4.97 6.13
N LEU A 46 -2.36 -3.98 5.23
CA LEU A 46 -3.03 -4.03 3.94
C LEU A 46 -2.48 -5.14 3.03
N HIS A 47 -1.18 -5.46 3.13
CA HIS A 47 -0.62 -6.62 2.43
C HIS A 47 -1.17 -7.93 3.00
N ARG A 48 -1.33 -8.04 4.32
CA ARG A 48 -1.89 -9.23 4.98
C ARG A 48 -3.38 -9.39 4.68
N GLU A 49 -4.16 -8.33 4.75
CA GLU A 49 -5.58 -8.30 4.42
C GLU A 49 -5.83 -8.50 2.93
N GLY A 50 -5.03 -7.85 2.08
CA GLY A 50 -5.06 -8.04 0.64
C GLY A 50 -4.79 -9.49 0.25
N ARG A 51 -3.86 -10.19 0.93
CA ARG A 51 -3.63 -11.64 0.78
C ARG A 51 -4.82 -12.49 1.25
N ARG A 52 -5.54 -12.05 2.29
CA ARG A 52 -6.70 -12.75 2.86
C ARG A 52 -7.98 -12.55 2.03
N ALA A 53 -8.08 -11.46 1.29
CA ALA A 53 -9.20 -11.14 0.40
C ALA A 53 -9.15 -11.83 -0.98
N VAL A 54 -8.07 -12.55 -1.31
CA VAL A 54 -7.98 -13.30 -2.58
C VAL A 54 -8.58 -14.71 -2.43
N THR A 55 -9.89 -14.77 -2.26
CA THR A 55 -10.70 -15.88 -2.79
C THR A 55 -11.86 -15.25 -3.56
N ILE A 56 -11.52 -14.50 -4.61
CA ILE A 56 -12.51 -14.08 -5.59
C ILE A 56 -12.73 -15.27 -6.52
N VAL A 57 -13.71 -16.11 -6.19
CA VAL A 57 -14.29 -17.05 -7.13
C VAL A 57 -14.86 -16.21 -8.27
N ARG A 58 -14.15 -16.15 -9.40
CA ARG A 58 -14.73 -15.65 -10.65
C ARG A 58 -15.84 -16.61 -11.06
N ARG A 59 -17.05 -16.41 -10.53
CA ARG A 59 -18.25 -17.04 -11.05
C ARG A 59 -18.38 -16.53 -12.49
N ARG A 60 -17.97 -17.35 -13.47
CA ARG A 60 -18.25 -17.08 -14.88
C ARG A 60 -19.76 -16.89 -14.97
N ARG A 61 -20.21 -15.66 -15.23
CA ARG A 61 -21.58 -15.45 -15.67
C ARG A 61 -21.71 -16.24 -16.97
N ALA A 62 -22.59 -17.23 -16.96
CA ALA A 62 -22.98 -17.97 -18.13
C ALA A 62 -23.56 -16.96 -19.13
N SER A 63 -22.78 -16.63 -20.15
CA SER A 63 -23.23 -15.83 -21.29
C SER A 63 -22.62 -16.44 -22.54
N HIS A 64 -23.14 -17.61 -22.89
CA HIS A 64 -23.20 -18.07 -24.28
C HIS A 64 -24.66 -18.45 -24.50
N LEU A 65 -25.47 -17.43 -24.79
CA LEU A 65 -26.10 -17.30 -26.09
C LEU A 65 -26.87 -18.57 -26.47
N MET A 66 -28.19 -18.41 -26.38
CA MET A 66 -29.20 -19.31 -26.90
C MET A 66 -28.83 -19.69 -28.34
N LEU A 67 -28.34 -20.91 -28.53
CA LEU A 67 -28.20 -21.51 -29.84
C LEU A 67 -29.60 -21.89 -30.32
N LYS A 68 -30.12 -21.01 -31.19
CA LYS A 68 -30.95 -21.26 -32.37
C LYS A 68 -31.93 -22.44 -32.27
N THR A 69 -33.21 -22.07 -32.30
CA THR A 69 -34.34 -22.76 -32.92
C THR A 69 -33.96 -23.98 -33.78
N ALA A 70 -34.44 -25.14 -33.33
CA ALA A 70 -34.42 -26.44 -34.02
C ALA A 70 -35.50 -26.47 -35.15
N PRO A 71 -35.51 -27.52 -36.00
CA PRO A 71 -35.85 -27.48 -37.43
C PRO A 71 -37.32 -27.25 -37.79
#